data_AF-A0A8T3XGA1-F1
#
_entry.id   AF-A0A8T3XGA1-F1
#
_cell.length_a   1.000
_cell.length_b   1.000
_cell.length_c   1.000
_cell.angle_alpha   90.00
_cell.angle_beta   90.00
_cell.angle_gamma   90.00
#
_symmetry.space_group_name_H-M   'P 1'
#
loop_
_entity.id
_entity.type
_entity.pdbx_description
1 polymer ?
#
loop_
_entity_poly.entity_id
_entity_poly.type
_entity_poly.pdbx_seq_one_letter_code
_entity_poly.pdbx_strand_id
1 'polypeptide(L)'
;MVTKDEARKYLGNTQPEQCFWVNNGPILKNIEELADTLPQMSDETYIHHVNSEKNDFSKWISDVIGDQKLANDLLSSRDKESAVKKLRTRLNSLRKKGG
;
A
#
# COMPACT_ATOMS: atom_id res chain seq x y z
N MET A 1 -8.60 11.04 13.44
CA MET A 1 -8.55 9.67 14.03
C MET A 1 -9.25 8.74 13.06
N VAL A 2 -8.70 7.56 12.74
CA VAL A 2 -9.40 6.56 11.90
C VAL A 2 -10.48 5.87 12.73
N THR A 3 -11.71 5.86 12.21
CA THR A 3 -12.91 5.18 12.73
C THR A 3 -12.90 3.68 12.39
N LYS A 4 -13.82 2.91 12.98
CA LYS A 4 -13.95 1.48 12.71
C LYS A 4 -14.34 1.18 11.26
N ASP A 5 -15.25 1.97 10.70
CA ASP A 5 -15.73 1.78 9.33
C ASP A 5 -14.69 2.20 8.29
N GLU A 6 -13.95 3.29 8.53
CA GLU A 6 -12.78 3.62 7.71
C GLU A 6 -11.73 2.52 7.77
N ALA A 7 -11.47 1.94 8.95
CA ALA A 7 -10.51 0.85 9.07
C ALA A 7 -10.92 -0.39 8.27
N ARG A 8 -12.20 -0.76 8.30
CA ARG A 8 -12.74 -1.85 7.47
C ARG A 8 -12.65 -1.53 5.98
N LYS A 9 -12.97 -0.30 5.58
CA LYS A 9 -12.83 0.16 4.20
C LYS A 9 -11.39 0.04 3.71
N TYR A 10 -10.41 0.53 4.48
CA TYR A 10 -9.00 0.48 4.09
C TYR A 10 -8.42 -0.93 4.03
N LEU A 11 -8.94 -1.85 4.83
CA LEU A 11 -8.56 -3.27 4.80
C LEU A 11 -9.27 -4.07 3.70
N GLY A 12 -10.31 -3.50 3.09
CA GLY A 12 -11.10 -4.16 2.06
C GLY A 12 -10.37 -4.29 0.72
N ASN A 13 -10.92 -5.14 -0.15
CA ASN A 13 -10.50 -5.21 -1.54
C ASN A 13 -11.01 -3.98 -2.30
N THR A 14 -10.18 -3.50 -3.23
CA THR A 14 -10.57 -2.55 -4.26
C THR A 14 -11.49 -3.22 -5.29
N GLN A 15 -12.18 -2.41 -6.09
CA GLN A 15 -12.90 -2.93 -7.25
C GLN A 15 -11.92 -3.51 -8.29
N PRO A 16 -12.32 -4.50 -9.09
CA PRO A 16 -11.42 -5.14 -10.07
C PRO A 16 -10.68 -4.15 -10.99
N GLU A 17 -11.35 -3.07 -11.40
CA GLU A 17 -10.82 -2.04 -12.29
C GLU A 17 -9.86 -1.06 -11.59
N GLN A 18 -9.81 -1.12 -10.25
CA GLN A 18 -9.00 -0.23 -9.41
C GLN A 18 -7.87 -0.98 -8.68
N CYS A 19 -7.68 -2.27 -8.95
CA CYS A 19 -6.53 -3.02 -8.47
C CYS A 19 -5.21 -2.39 -8.93
N PHE A 20 -4.14 -2.65 -8.20
CA PHE A 20 -2.80 -2.25 -8.58
C PHE A 20 -2.16 -3.29 -9.49
N TRP A 21 -1.61 -2.87 -10.62
CA TRP A 21 -0.95 -3.73 -11.59
C TRP A 21 0.56 -3.58 -11.44
N VAL A 22 1.20 -4.58 -10.84
CA VAL A 22 2.66 -4.60 -10.71
C VAL A 22 3.29 -4.85 -12.08
N ASN A 23 4.29 -4.06 -12.44
CA ASN A 23 5.04 -4.23 -13.68
C ASN A 23 5.69 -5.63 -13.73
N ASN A 24 5.29 -6.46 -14.69
CA ASN A 24 5.71 -7.87 -14.79
C ASN A 24 5.44 -8.69 -13.51
N GLY A 25 4.37 -8.38 -12.78
CA GLY A 25 4.07 -9.00 -11.49
C GLY A 25 2.58 -9.27 -11.25
N PRO A 26 2.21 -9.61 -10.00
CA PRO A 26 0.82 -9.89 -9.66
C PRO A 26 -0.06 -8.63 -9.68
N ILE A 27 -1.37 -8.85 -9.75
CA ILE A 27 -2.37 -7.82 -9.49
C ILE A 27 -2.67 -7.80 -8.00
N LEU A 28 -2.61 -6.63 -7.37
CA LEU A 28 -2.83 -6.45 -5.94
C LEU A 28 -4.16 -5.75 -5.72
N LYS A 29 -5.01 -6.33 -4.86
CA LYS A 29 -6.36 -5.80 -4.62
C LYS A 29 -6.48 -5.00 -3.34
N ASN A 30 -5.52 -5.08 -2.41
CA ASN A 30 -5.58 -4.42 -1.11
C ASN A 30 -4.18 -4.16 -0.50
N ILE A 31 -4.15 -3.52 0.67
CA ILE A 31 -2.91 -3.18 1.41
C ILE A 31 -2.15 -4.43 1.86
N GLU A 32 -2.85 -5.50 2.22
CA GLU A 32 -2.23 -6.74 2.71
C GLU A 32 -1.42 -7.43 1.61
N GLU A 33 -2.00 -7.59 0.43
CA GLU A 33 -1.29 -8.17 -0.72
C GLU A 33 -0.07 -7.33 -1.13
N LEU A 34 -0.16 -6.00 -1.03
CA LEU A 34 1.01 -5.13 -1.23
C LEU A 34 2.08 -5.39 -0.16
N ALA A 35 1.71 -5.51 1.11
CA ALA A 35 2.65 -5.77 2.20
C ALA A 35 3.35 -7.13 2.09
N ASP A 36 2.69 -8.12 1.51
CA ASP A 36 3.21 -9.48 1.31
C ASP A 36 4.05 -9.59 0.03
N THR A 37 3.68 -8.85 -1.03
CA THR A 37 4.40 -8.88 -2.32
C THR A 37 5.67 -8.04 -2.28
N LEU A 38 5.64 -6.87 -1.64
CA LEU A 38 6.74 -5.89 -1.69
C LEU A 38 8.10 -6.45 -1.22
N PRO A 39 8.21 -7.29 -0.17
CA PRO A 39 9.49 -7.90 0.22
C PRO A 39 10.10 -8.84 -0.82
N GLN A 40 9.27 -9.48 -1.66
CA GLN A 40 9.69 -10.43 -2.69
C GLN A 40 9.88 -9.75 -4.06
N MET A 41 9.48 -8.49 -4.18
CA MET A 41 9.60 -7.71 -5.41
C MET A 41 11.08 -7.43 -5.70
N SER A 42 11.50 -7.67 -6.94
CA SER A 42 12.86 -7.31 -7.39
C SER A 42 13.06 -5.80 -7.34
N ASP A 43 14.32 -5.37 -7.25
CA ASP A 43 14.64 -3.93 -7.23
C ASP A 43 14.29 -3.26 -8.56
N GLU A 44 14.44 -3.98 -9.68
CA GLU A 44 14.00 -3.52 -11.00
C GLU A 44 12.50 -3.21 -11.02
N THR A 45 11.65 -4.17 -10.62
CA THR A 45 10.19 -3.96 -10.53
C THR A 45 9.84 -2.85 -9.55
N TYR A 46 10.54 -2.75 -8.43
CA TYR A 46 10.30 -1.70 -7.45
C TYR A 46 10.62 -0.30 -8.01
N ILE A 47 11.75 -0.13 -8.69
CA ILE A 47 12.18 1.16 -9.27
C ILE A 47 11.24 1.64 -10.39
N HIS A 48 10.60 0.70 -11.10
CA HIS A 48 9.55 1.05 -12.07
C HIS A 48 8.36 1.78 -11.43
N HIS A 49 8.08 1.53 -10.15
CA HIS A 49 6.97 2.13 -9.42
C HIS A 49 7.39 3.25 -8.47
N VAL A 50 8.62 3.19 -7.95
CA VAL A 50 9.14 4.11 -6.95
C VAL A 50 10.51 4.61 -7.38
N ASN A 51 10.58 5.90 -7.70
CA ASN A 51 11.82 6.57 -8.08
C ASN A 51 11.77 8.05 -7.64
N SER A 52 12.72 8.87 -8.10
CA SER A 52 12.80 10.28 -7.72
C SER A 52 11.61 11.14 -8.15
N GLU A 53 10.84 10.68 -9.15
CA GLU A 53 9.73 11.44 -9.74
C GLU A 53 8.36 10.95 -9.23
N LYS A 54 8.25 9.68 -8.87
CA LYS A 54 6.95 9.07 -8.53
C LYS A 54 7.03 8.00 -7.46
N ASN A 55 5.88 7.77 -6.83
CA ASN A 55 5.61 6.62 -5.99
C ASN A 55 4.19 6.13 -6.29
N ASP A 56 4.07 5.17 -7.20
CA ASP A 56 2.79 4.65 -7.68
C ASP A 56 2.00 3.97 -6.55
N PHE A 57 2.69 3.33 -5.59
CA PHE A 57 2.04 2.74 -4.43
C PHE A 57 1.38 3.80 -3.55
N SER A 58 2.11 4.89 -3.24
CA SER A 58 1.57 6.01 -2.47
C SER A 58 0.34 6.62 -3.14
N LYS A 59 0.41 6.82 -4.46
CA LYS A 59 -0.72 7.34 -5.24
C LYS A 59 -1.93 6.40 -5.22
N TRP A 60 -1.73 5.10 -5.42
CA TRP A 60 -2.81 4.12 -5.36
C TRP A 60 -3.47 4.06 -3.96
N ILE A 61 -2.67 4.06 -2.90
CA ILE A 61 -3.18 4.10 -1.53
C ILE A 61 -4.01 5.37 -1.26
N SER A 62 -3.58 6.53 -1.77
CA SER A 62 -4.29 7.80 -1.65
C SER A 62 -5.59 7.80 -2.45
N ASP A 63 -5.51 7.53 -3.74
CA ASP A 63 -6.57 7.83 -4.70
C ASP A 63 -7.62 6.71 -4.77
N VAL A 64 -7.23 5.47 -4.50
CA VAL A 64 -8.11 4.30 -4.57
C VAL A 64 -8.55 3.85 -3.17
N ILE A 65 -7.61 3.63 -2.27
CA ILE A 65 -7.94 3.12 -0.93
C ILE A 65 -8.45 4.25 -0.02
N GLY A 66 -7.91 5.45 -0.17
CA GLY A 66 -8.25 6.62 0.64
C GLY A 66 -7.48 6.74 1.95
N ASP A 67 -6.47 5.89 2.20
CA ASP A 67 -5.66 5.96 3.42
C ASP A 67 -4.53 6.99 3.28
N GLN A 68 -4.88 8.27 3.38
CA GLN A 68 -3.93 9.38 3.21
C GLN A 68 -2.72 9.28 4.15
N LYS A 69 -2.92 8.74 5.36
CA LYS A 69 -1.82 8.56 6.31
C LYS A 69 -0.79 7.57 5.76
N LEU A 70 -1.24 6.42 5.29
CA LEU A 70 -0.36 5.42 4.72
C LEU A 70 0.29 5.93 3.42
N ALA A 71 -0.46 6.62 2.57
CA ALA A 71 0.08 7.22 1.35
C ALA A 71 1.28 8.14 1.66
N ASN A 72 1.15 9.04 2.64
CA ASN A 72 2.22 9.95 3.05
C ASN A 72 3.40 9.20 3.72
N ASP A 73 3.10 8.17 4.50
CA ASP A 73 4.12 7.31 5.11
C ASP A 73 4.93 6.54 4.04
N LEU A 74 4.31 6.11 2.95
CA LEU A 74 4.98 5.46 1.81
C LEU A 74 5.80 6.47 0.99
N LEU A 75 5.27 7.67 0.75
CA LEU A 75 5.96 8.71 0.00
C LEU A 75 7.28 9.14 0.68
N SER A 76 7.30 9.12 2.02
CA SER A 76 8.48 9.46 2.83
C SER A 76 9.44 8.29 3.09
N SER A 77 9.13 7.09 2.58
CA SER A 77 9.98 5.91 2.75
C SER A 77 11.20 5.98 1.82
N ARG A 78 12.38 5.74 2.37
CA ARG A 78 13.67 5.86 1.64
C ARG A 78 14.02 4.64 0.82
N ASP A 79 13.45 3.50 1.19
CA ASP A 79 13.75 2.19 0.61
C ASP A 79 12.55 1.23 0.78
N LYS A 80 12.66 0.09 0.11
CA LYS A 80 11.66 -0.98 0.09
C LYS A 80 11.38 -1.54 1.48
N GLU A 81 12.42 -1.71 2.30
CA GLU A 81 12.30 -2.24 3.67
C GLU A 81 11.50 -1.31 4.58
N SER A 82 11.76 -0.01 4.49
CA SER A 82 11.03 1.04 5.20
C SER A 82 9.56 1.06 4.80
N ALA A 83 9.28 0.95 3.49
CA ALA A 83 7.91 0.88 2.97
C ALA A 83 7.15 -0.34 3.53
N VAL A 84 7.77 -1.53 3.53
CA VAL A 84 7.21 -2.75 4.13
C VAL A 84 6.90 -2.55 5.61
N LYS A 85 7.81 -1.94 6.38
CA LYS A 85 7.59 -1.67 7.80
C LYS A 85 6.40 -0.73 8.04
N LYS A 86 6.24 0.31 7.20
CA LYS A 86 5.10 1.23 7.26
C LYS A 86 3.78 0.52 6.97
N LEU A 87 3.74 -0.31 5.92
CA LEU A 87 2.59 -1.13 5.55
C LEU A 87 2.16 -2.04 6.71
N ARG A 88 3.08 -2.84 7.25
CA ARG A 88 2.81 -3.78 8.35
C ARG A 88 2.33 -3.07 9.62
N THR A 89 2.98 -1.95 9.97
CA THR A 89 2.58 -1.12 11.12
C THR A 89 1.16 -0.60 10.94
N ARG A 90 0.83 -0.13 9.74
CA ARG A 90 -0.50 0.38 9.43
C ARG A 90 -1.57 -0.72 9.48
N LEU A 91 -1.32 -1.86 8.86
CA LEU A 91 -2.22 -3.03 8.90
C LEU A 91 -2.54 -3.44 10.33
N ASN A 92 -1.53 -3.56 11.20
CA ASN A 92 -1.74 -3.90 12.61
C ASN A 92 -2.61 -2.86 13.34
N SER A 93 -2.41 -1.57 13.06
CA SER A 93 -3.23 -0.50 13.63
C SER A 93 -4.69 -0.55 13.15
N LEU A 94 -4.91 -0.81 11.86
CA LEU A 94 -6.25 -0.90 11.27
C LEU A 94 -7.00 -2.13 11.80
N ARG A 95 -6.34 -3.30 11.90
CA ARG A 95 -6.95 -4.54 12.41
C ARG A 95 -7.42 -4.40 13.86
N LYS A 96 -6.62 -3.76 14.72
CA LYS A 96 -7.01 -3.49 16.12
C LYS A 96 -8.24 -2.58 16.24
N LYS A 97 -8.52 -1.77 15.22
CA LYS A 97 -9.68 -0.86 15.19
C LYS A 97 -10.90 -1.47 14.49
N GLY A 98 -10.66 -2.31 13.47
CA GLY A 98 -11.69 -2.94 12.65
C GLY A 98 -12.35 -4.15 13.31
N GLY A 99 -11.64 -4.82 14.23
CA GLY A 99 -12.19 -5.82 15.16
C GLY A 99 -13.20 -5.19 16.10
#